data_AF-A0A7C0YP04-F1
#
_entry.id   AF-A0A7C0YP04-F1
#
_cell.length_a   1.000
_cell.length_b   1.000
_cell.length_c   1.000
_cell.angle_alpha   90.00
_cell.angle_beta   90.00
_cell.angle_gamma   90.00
#
_symmetry.space_group_name_H-M   'P 1'
#
loop_
_entity.id
_entity.type
_entity.pdbx_description
1 polymer ?
#
loop_
_entity_poly.entity_id
_entity_poly.type
_entity_poly.pdbx_seq_one_letter_code
_entity_poly.pdbx_strand_id
1 'polypeptide(L)'
;ITATPFGRRVAQLYIDPLTAVTLRESMKCAEEKKTGEISYLHAIARTGELGSLYLRKGDFEVFEEMLHANQKKLLTESADFKAVWDYELMLSEIKMASFLADWINESSEEAIREKYNVAPGDIRSKIEVSVWLLYSMAELGKLSGFSKTPEIRALQTRVKIGIKTELLELVSLKGVGRVRARMLHRHGFKTLQDIKTVDAAALARVETIGEKLAKSIIEQVNLS
;
A
#
# COMPACT_ATOMS: atom_id res chain seq x y z
N ILE A 1 -6.69 -35.92 9.09
CA ILE A 1 -6.95 -34.59 8.47
C ILE A 1 -5.60 -34.02 8.06
N THR A 2 -5.43 -33.63 6.80
CA THR A 2 -4.15 -33.07 6.29
C THR A 2 -4.42 -31.69 5.71
N ALA A 3 -3.67 -30.67 6.14
CA ALA A 3 -3.83 -29.32 5.65
C ALA A 3 -3.49 -29.21 4.15
N THR A 4 -4.30 -28.50 3.39
CA THR A 4 -4.03 -28.18 1.98
C THR A 4 -2.78 -27.28 1.85
N PRO A 5 -2.14 -27.18 0.67
CA PRO A 5 -1.04 -26.22 0.46
C PRO A 5 -1.44 -24.79 0.83
N PHE A 6 -2.66 -24.39 0.48
CA PHE A 6 -3.23 -23.09 0.87
C PHE A 6 -3.34 -22.96 2.39
N GLY A 7 -3.95 -23.93 3.08
CA GLY A 7 -4.10 -23.90 4.54
C GLY A 7 -2.77 -23.88 5.28
N ARG A 8 -1.76 -24.61 4.80
CA ARG A 8 -0.39 -24.54 5.35
C ARG A 8 0.21 -23.15 5.17
N ARG A 9 0.01 -22.52 4.01
CA ARG A 9 0.54 -21.18 3.74
C ARG A 9 -0.12 -20.12 4.60
N VAL A 10 -1.44 -20.20 4.80
CA VAL A 10 -2.20 -19.33 5.71
C VAL A 10 -1.63 -19.40 7.13
N ALA A 11 -1.43 -20.60 7.66
CA ALA A 11 -0.84 -20.78 8.99
C ALA A 11 0.58 -20.18 9.11
N GLN A 12 1.42 -20.33 8.08
CA GLN A 12 2.77 -19.74 8.05
C GLN A 12 2.76 -18.22 8.00
N LEU A 13 1.73 -17.62 7.40
CA LEU A 13 1.56 -16.17 7.28
C LEU A 13 0.97 -15.54 8.54
N TYR A 14 0.47 -16.34 9.49
CA TYR A 14 -0.20 -15.91 10.73
C TYR A 14 -1.47 -15.06 10.52
N ILE A 15 -2.10 -15.16 9.35
CA ILE A 15 -3.37 -14.46 9.06
C ILE A 15 -4.57 -15.34 9.42
N ASP A 16 -5.70 -14.71 9.71
CA ASP A 16 -6.95 -15.44 9.94
C ASP A 16 -7.39 -16.21 8.67
N PRO A 17 -7.92 -17.44 8.78
CA PRO A 17 -8.44 -18.17 7.61
C PRO A 17 -9.51 -17.42 6.83
N LEU A 18 -10.39 -16.65 7.48
CA LEU A 18 -11.37 -15.79 6.84
C LEU A 18 -10.69 -14.68 6.05
N THR A 19 -9.67 -14.04 6.62
CA THR A 19 -8.83 -13.05 5.91
C THR A 19 -8.20 -13.66 4.67
N ALA A 20 -7.64 -14.87 4.76
CA ALA A 20 -7.08 -15.57 3.61
C ALA A 20 -8.13 -15.82 2.51
N VAL A 21 -9.37 -16.18 2.88
CA VAL A 21 -10.48 -16.35 1.94
C VAL A 21 -10.85 -15.01 1.29
N THR A 22 -11.01 -13.93 2.07
CA THR A 22 -11.32 -12.58 1.56
C THR A 22 -10.27 -12.11 0.55
N LEU A 23 -8.98 -12.29 0.87
CA LEU A 23 -7.87 -11.93 -0.03
C LEU A 23 -7.87 -12.79 -1.31
N ARG A 24 -8.16 -14.09 -1.20
CA ARG A 24 -8.24 -15.01 -2.35
C ARG A 24 -9.39 -14.63 -3.28
N GLU A 25 -10.60 -14.40 -2.77
CA GLU A 25 -11.74 -13.99 -3.59
C GLU A 25 -11.50 -12.60 -4.22
N SER A 26 -10.87 -11.68 -3.48
CA SER A 26 -10.44 -10.40 -4.02
C SER A 26 -9.48 -10.56 -5.21
N MET A 27 -8.50 -11.48 -5.12
CA MET A 27 -7.59 -11.78 -6.23
C MET A 27 -8.30 -12.40 -7.45
N LYS A 28 -9.29 -13.29 -7.24
CA LYS A 28 -10.09 -13.82 -8.36
C LYS A 28 -10.83 -12.70 -9.08
N CYS A 29 -11.50 -11.83 -8.32
CA CYS A 29 -12.20 -10.66 -8.88
C CYS A 29 -11.21 -9.72 -9.61
N ALA A 30 -10.00 -9.58 -9.09
CA ALA A 30 -8.94 -8.78 -9.72
C ALA A 30 -8.45 -9.38 -11.05
N GLU A 31 -8.56 -10.69 -11.28
CA GLU A 31 -8.18 -11.27 -12.58
C GLU A 31 -9.10 -10.83 -13.71
N GLU A 32 -10.37 -10.60 -13.40
CA GLU A 32 -11.41 -10.34 -14.39
C GLU A 32 -11.52 -8.87 -14.80
N LYS A 33 -10.76 -7.96 -14.18
CA LYS A 33 -10.85 -6.52 -14.45
C LYS A 33 -9.56 -5.75 -14.21
N LYS A 34 -9.55 -4.51 -14.69
CA LYS A 34 -8.46 -3.55 -14.44
C LYS A 34 -8.49 -3.12 -12.96
N THR A 35 -7.34 -3.25 -12.33
CA THR A 35 -7.10 -2.91 -10.93
C THR A 35 -6.44 -1.55 -10.80
N GLY A 36 -6.49 -1.01 -9.59
CA GLY A 36 -5.67 0.13 -9.15
C GLY A 36 -5.34 0.00 -7.67
N GLU A 37 -4.62 0.98 -7.14
CA GLU A 37 -4.20 0.98 -5.73
C GLU A 37 -5.39 0.75 -4.78
N ILE A 38 -6.47 1.51 -5.00
CA ILE A 38 -7.69 1.43 -4.19
C ILE A 38 -8.31 0.02 -4.18
N SER A 39 -8.15 -0.76 -5.26
CA SER A 39 -8.66 -2.13 -5.35
C SER A 39 -8.10 -3.01 -4.24
N TYR A 40 -6.77 -2.97 -4.07
CA TYR A 40 -6.06 -3.80 -3.10
C TYR A 40 -6.07 -3.18 -1.70
N LEU A 41 -6.05 -1.84 -1.58
CA LEU A 41 -6.20 -1.16 -0.30
C LEU A 41 -7.58 -1.42 0.33
N HIS A 42 -8.64 -1.43 -0.48
CA HIS A 42 -9.97 -1.83 -0.02
C HIS A 42 -10.01 -3.32 0.34
N ALA A 43 -9.41 -4.20 -0.49
CA ALA A 43 -9.38 -5.63 -0.21
C ALA A 43 -8.77 -5.97 1.16
N ILE A 44 -7.70 -5.29 1.57
CA ILE A 44 -7.14 -5.46 2.91
C ILE A 44 -7.97 -4.75 3.98
N ALA A 45 -8.62 -3.62 3.68
CA ALA A 45 -9.49 -2.91 4.63
C ALA A 45 -10.73 -3.71 5.05
N ARG A 46 -11.18 -4.64 4.20
CA ARG A 46 -12.26 -5.61 4.50
C ARG A 46 -11.87 -6.70 5.49
N THR A 47 -10.58 -6.79 5.84
CA THR A 47 -10.09 -7.81 6.77
C THR A 47 -10.18 -7.31 8.20
N GLY A 48 -10.31 -8.22 9.18
CA GLY A 48 -10.50 -7.83 10.57
C GLY A 48 -9.26 -7.18 11.21
N GLU A 49 -8.07 -7.49 10.70
CA GLU A 49 -6.80 -7.15 11.35
C GLU A 49 -6.49 -5.65 11.35
N LEU A 50 -7.04 -4.87 10.41
CA LEU A 50 -6.85 -3.41 10.38
C LEU A 50 -7.74 -2.64 11.37
N GLY A 51 -8.84 -3.28 11.79
CA GLY A 51 -9.94 -2.65 12.50
C GLY A 51 -10.66 -1.57 11.67
N SER A 52 -11.74 -1.03 12.22
CA SER A 52 -12.56 -0.01 11.57
C SER A 52 -12.12 1.41 11.93
N LEU A 53 -12.40 2.36 11.04
CA LEU A 53 -12.31 3.79 11.36
C LEU A 53 -13.71 4.31 11.66
N TYR A 54 -13.87 4.99 12.80
CA TYR A 54 -15.15 5.58 13.18
C TYR A 54 -15.60 6.62 12.14
N LEU A 55 -16.85 6.52 11.69
CA LEU A 55 -17.48 7.48 10.79
C LEU A 55 -18.13 8.62 11.58
N ARG A 56 -17.70 9.84 11.34
CA ARG A 56 -18.35 11.06 11.81
C ARG A 56 -19.51 11.41 10.88
N LYS A 57 -20.42 12.28 11.32
CA LYS A 57 -21.57 12.72 10.51
C LYS A 57 -21.20 13.22 9.11
N GLY A 58 -20.10 13.99 8.97
CA GLY A 58 -19.63 14.49 7.68
C GLY A 58 -18.85 13.47 6.83
N ASP A 59 -18.47 12.32 7.40
CA ASP A 59 -17.73 11.28 6.68
C ASP A 59 -18.64 10.50 5.72
N PHE A 60 -19.92 10.38 6.04
CA PHE A 60 -20.87 9.58 5.26
C PHE A 60 -20.94 10.05 3.80
N GLU A 61 -21.23 11.33 3.59
CA GLU A 61 -21.32 11.93 2.25
C GLU A 61 -19.99 11.79 1.48
N VAL A 62 -18.87 12.12 2.13
CA VAL A 62 -17.54 12.05 1.52
C VAL A 62 -17.19 10.63 1.08
N PHE A 63 -17.41 9.62 1.93
CA PHE A 63 -17.01 8.25 1.59
C PHE A 63 -18.04 7.52 0.73
N GLU A 64 -19.30 7.95 0.72
CA GLU A 64 -20.30 7.53 -0.27
C GLU A 64 -19.89 7.98 -1.68
N GLU A 65 -19.48 9.25 -1.85
CA GLU A 65 -18.93 9.73 -3.13
C GLU A 65 -17.69 8.94 -3.56
N MET A 66 -16.76 8.71 -2.62
CA MET A 66 -15.55 7.92 -2.90
C MET A 66 -15.85 6.46 -3.25
N LEU A 67 -16.85 5.86 -2.61
CA LEU A 67 -17.36 4.53 -2.93
C LEU A 67 -17.90 4.52 -4.36
N HIS A 68 -18.80 5.44 -4.72
CA HIS A 68 -19.38 5.54 -6.06
C HIS A 68 -18.31 5.75 -7.13
N ALA A 69 -17.34 6.65 -6.89
CA ALA A 69 -16.25 6.93 -7.81
C ALA A 69 -15.33 5.72 -8.06
N ASN A 70 -15.22 4.80 -7.08
CA ASN A 70 -14.32 3.66 -7.14
C ASN A 70 -15.02 2.30 -7.25
N GLN A 71 -16.35 2.25 -7.31
CA GLN A 71 -17.15 1.03 -7.27
C GLN A 71 -16.67 -0.05 -8.26
N LYS A 72 -16.35 0.36 -9.49
CA LYS A 72 -15.86 -0.55 -10.55
C LYS A 72 -14.51 -1.20 -10.23
N LYS A 73 -13.70 -0.56 -9.39
CA LYS A 73 -12.36 -1.02 -8.98
C LYS A 73 -12.39 -1.90 -7.73
N LEU A 74 -13.48 -1.92 -6.96
CA LEU A 74 -13.57 -2.69 -5.72
C LEU A 74 -13.56 -4.19 -6.00
N LEU A 75 -12.78 -4.94 -5.23
CA LEU A 75 -12.59 -6.39 -5.39
C LEU A 75 -13.57 -7.17 -4.51
N THR A 76 -14.86 -6.91 -4.70
CA THR A 76 -15.94 -7.59 -3.97
C THR A 76 -17.04 -8.00 -4.93
N GLU A 77 -17.74 -9.08 -4.60
CA GLU A 77 -18.96 -9.45 -5.30
C GLU A 77 -20.07 -8.47 -4.92
N SER A 78 -20.96 -8.16 -5.86
CA SER A 78 -22.04 -7.19 -5.68
C SER A 78 -23.13 -7.62 -4.69
N ALA A 79 -23.06 -8.85 -4.17
CA ALA A 79 -24.09 -9.46 -3.34
C ALA A 79 -23.97 -9.14 -1.83
N ASP A 80 -22.87 -8.53 -1.39
CA ASP A 80 -22.55 -8.26 0.02
C ASP A 80 -23.33 -7.06 0.62
N PHE A 81 -24.23 -6.40 -0.13
CA PHE A 81 -24.78 -5.07 0.23
C PHE A 81 -26.23 -5.07 0.74
N LYS A 82 -26.64 -6.05 1.54
CA LYS A 82 -28.07 -6.26 1.84
C LYS A 82 -28.59 -5.59 3.12
N ALA A 83 -27.76 -5.17 4.07
CA ALA A 83 -28.19 -4.50 5.32
C ALA A 83 -27.53 -3.12 5.55
N VAL A 84 -28.19 -2.28 6.37
CA VAL A 84 -27.68 -0.94 6.76
C VAL A 84 -26.34 -1.03 7.51
N TRP A 85 -26.17 -2.03 8.37
CA TRP A 85 -24.89 -2.29 9.05
C TRP A 85 -23.77 -2.66 8.07
N ASP A 86 -24.09 -3.33 6.97
CA ASP A 86 -23.12 -3.65 5.91
C ASP A 86 -22.70 -2.37 5.18
N TYR A 87 -23.60 -1.38 5.09
CA TYR A 87 -23.31 -0.09 4.45
C TYR A 87 -22.34 0.78 5.26
N GLU A 88 -22.58 0.95 6.56
CA GLU A 88 -21.65 1.70 7.43
C GLU A 88 -20.27 1.04 7.48
N LEU A 89 -20.24 -0.30 7.56
CA LEU A 89 -18.98 -1.04 7.50
C LEU A 89 -18.25 -0.77 6.19
N MET A 90 -18.93 -0.85 5.05
CA MET A 90 -18.35 -0.54 3.75
C MET A 90 -17.80 0.89 3.67
N LEU A 91 -18.53 1.88 4.19
CA LEU A 91 -18.02 3.26 4.23
C LEU A 91 -16.78 3.39 5.13
N SER A 92 -16.73 2.65 6.25
CA SER A 92 -15.52 2.56 7.08
C SER A 92 -14.35 1.90 6.33
N GLU A 93 -14.60 0.85 5.55
CA GLU A 93 -13.59 0.20 4.71
C GLU A 93 -13.05 1.15 3.64
N ILE A 94 -13.92 1.92 2.99
CA ILE A 94 -13.56 2.95 2.01
C ILE A 94 -12.79 4.08 2.67
N LYS A 95 -13.17 4.50 3.88
CA LYS A 95 -12.42 5.46 4.69
C LYS A 95 -11.01 4.96 5.00
N MET A 96 -10.85 3.69 5.39
CA MET A 96 -9.55 3.06 5.63
C MET A 96 -8.70 2.99 4.36
N ALA A 97 -9.30 2.59 3.24
CA ALA A 97 -8.61 2.53 1.95
C ALA A 97 -8.17 3.93 1.49
N SER A 98 -8.99 4.96 1.74
CA SER A 98 -8.66 6.37 1.45
C SER A 98 -7.53 6.89 2.34
N PHE A 99 -7.52 6.54 3.62
CA PHE A 99 -6.42 6.80 4.54
C PHE A 99 -5.09 6.26 4.00
N LEU A 100 -5.07 4.99 3.57
CA LEU A 100 -3.87 4.38 2.97
C LEU A 100 -3.50 5.03 1.63
N ALA A 101 -4.50 5.41 0.83
CA ALA A 101 -4.29 6.09 -0.44
C ALA A 101 -3.61 7.46 -0.25
N ASP A 102 -4.03 8.24 0.74
CA ASP A 102 -3.41 9.52 1.06
C ASP A 102 -1.98 9.35 1.58
N TRP A 103 -1.73 8.30 2.38
CA TRP A 103 -0.39 7.93 2.84
C TRP A 103 0.57 7.62 1.69
N ILE A 104 0.17 6.77 0.74
CA ILE A 104 0.99 6.45 -0.45
C ILE A 104 1.02 7.58 -1.48
N ASN A 105 0.27 8.67 -1.26
CA ASN A 105 0.37 9.90 -2.02
C ASN A 105 1.17 10.99 -1.31
N GLU A 106 1.92 10.61 -0.28
CA GLU A 106 2.82 11.46 0.48
C GLU A 106 2.12 12.57 1.27
N SER A 107 0.89 12.34 1.73
CA SER A 107 0.27 13.20 2.75
C SER A 107 1.08 13.14 4.06
N SER A 108 1.16 14.26 4.78
CA SER A 108 1.82 14.30 6.10
C SER A 108 1.00 13.53 7.12
N GLU A 109 1.66 13.03 8.17
CA GLU A 109 0.94 12.39 9.28
C GLU A 109 -0.10 13.32 9.90
N GLU A 110 0.21 14.61 10.04
CA GLU A 110 -0.76 15.59 10.57
C GLU A 110 -2.01 15.71 9.71
N ALA A 111 -1.86 15.86 8.39
CA ALA A 111 -3.00 15.94 7.48
C ALA A 111 -3.86 14.67 7.53
N ILE A 112 -3.21 13.51 7.66
CA ILE A 112 -3.89 12.23 7.80
C ILE A 112 -4.65 12.15 9.13
N ARG A 113 -4.03 12.57 10.24
CA ARG A 113 -4.66 12.58 11.57
C ARG A 113 -5.93 13.44 11.58
N GLU A 114 -5.82 14.66 11.05
CA GLU A 114 -6.92 15.62 10.98
C GLU A 114 -8.07 15.10 10.12
N LYS A 115 -7.76 14.64 8.90
CA LYS A 115 -8.75 14.17 7.92
C LYS A 115 -9.46 12.90 8.38
N TYR A 116 -8.74 11.94 8.94
CA TYR A 116 -9.29 10.61 9.24
C TYR A 116 -9.65 10.38 10.71
N ASN A 117 -9.35 11.33 11.61
CA ASN A 117 -9.53 11.20 13.05
C ASN A 117 -8.71 10.08 13.69
N VAL A 118 -7.47 9.91 13.26
CA VAL A 118 -6.62 8.80 13.70
C VAL A 118 -5.66 9.29 14.78
N ALA A 119 -5.48 8.51 15.85
CA ALA A 119 -4.53 8.85 16.91
C ALA A 119 -3.08 8.78 16.38
N PRO A 120 -2.13 9.55 16.95
CA PRO A 120 -0.73 9.55 16.49
C PRO A 120 -0.09 8.15 16.41
N GLY A 121 -0.38 7.27 17.36
CA GLY A 121 0.16 5.90 17.38
C GLY A 121 -0.48 4.95 16.36
N ASP A 122 -1.73 5.21 15.98
CA ASP A 122 -2.53 4.29 15.16
C ASP A 122 -2.09 4.28 13.70
N ILE A 123 -1.54 5.39 13.19
CA ILE A 123 -1.09 5.46 11.79
C ILE A 123 -0.04 4.39 11.54
N ARG A 124 1.01 4.37 12.36
CA ARG A 124 2.12 3.43 12.20
C ARG A 124 1.65 1.99 12.30
N SER A 125 0.84 1.67 13.30
CA SER A 125 0.28 0.32 13.47
C SER A 125 -0.56 -0.11 12.26
N LYS A 126 -1.41 0.78 11.73
CA LYS A 126 -2.21 0.49 10.52
C LYS A 126 -1.34 0.30 9.28
N ILE A 127 -0.25 1.07 9.13
CA ILE A 127 0.71 0.87 8.05
C ILE A 127 1.41 -0.49 8.19
N GLU A 128 1.89 -0.85 9.39
CA GLU A 128 2.57 -2.12 9.64
C GLU A 128 1.66 -3.32 9.34
N VAL A 129 0.40 -3.30 9.81
CA VAL A 129 -0.60 -4.32 9.48
C VAL A 129 -0.87 -4.36 7.98
N SER A 130 -1.03 -3.21 7.32
CA SER A 130 -1.28 -3.14 5.88
C SER A 130 -0.14 -3.75 5.05
N VAL A 131 1.11 -3.49 5.43
CA VAL A 131 2.30 -4.07 4.78
C VAL A 131 2.30 -5.59 4.92
N TRP A 132 1.92 -6.10 6.09
CA TRP A 132 1.83 -7.54 6.34
C TRP A 132 0.67 -8.20 5.59
N LEU A 133 -0.49 -7.55 5.50
CA LEU A 133 -1.62 -8.07 4.71
C LEU A 133 -1.31 -8.09 3.22
N LEU A 134 -0.70 -7.04 2.67
CA LEU A 134 -0.25 -7.00 1.27
C LEU A 134 0.85 -8.03 1.00
N TYR A 135 1.78 -8.22 1.94
CA TYR A 135 2.76 -9.31 1.88
C TYR A 135 2.05 -10.66 1.75
N SER A 136 1.10 -10.93 2.66
CA SER A 136 0.35 -12.18 2.71
C SER A 136 -0.46 -12.41 1.44
N MET A 137 -1.13 -11.37 0.93
CA MET A 137 -1.86 -11.40 -0.34
C MET A 137 -0.94 -11.78 -1.51
N ALA A 138 0.26 -11.19 -1.58
CA ALA A 138 1.23 -11.52 -2.63
C ALA A 138 1.80 -12.96 -2.50
N GLU A 139 1.98 -13.48 -1.28
CA GLU A 139 2.42 -14.86 -1.05
C GLU A 139 1.33 -15.88 -1.40
N LEU A 140 0.08 -15.60 -1.08
CA LEU A 140 -1.07 -16.41 -1.50
C LEU A 140 -1.25 -16.35 -3.02
N GLY A 141 -1.10 -15.17 -3.62
CA GLY A 141 -1.17 -14.97 -5.06
C GLY A 141 -0.10 -15.77 -5.82
N LYS A 142 1.13 -15.80 -5.30
CA LYS A 142 2.20 -16.64 -5.85
C LYS A 142 1.83 -18.13 -5.82
N LEU A 143 1.19 -18.60 -4.76
CA LEU A 143 0.76 -20.00 -4.63
C LEU A 143 -0.36 -20.37 -5.62
N SER A 144 -1.26 -19.43 -5.92
CA SER A 144 -2.39 -19.63 -6.83
C SER A 144 -2.12 -19.25 -8.29
N GLY A 145 -0.91 -18.78 -8.62
CA GLY A 145 -0.58 -18.31 -9.98
C GLY A 145 -1.23 -16.98 -10.35
N PHE A 146 -1.57 -16.13 -9.38
CA PHE A 146 -2.18 -14.82 -9.61
C PHE A 146 -1.23 -13.89 -10.40
N SER A 147 -1.68 -13.44 -11.56
CA SER A 147 -0.85 -12.74 -12.56
C SER A 147 -0.42 -11.35 -12.10
N LYS A 148 -1.24 -10.67 -11.30
CA LYS A 148 -1.00 -9.28 -10.85
C LYS A 148 -0.25 -9.18 -9.51
N THR A 149 0.41 -10.26 -9.08
CA THR A 149 1.27 -10.25 -7.87
C THR A 149 2.31 -9.10 -7.87
N PRO A 150 2.94 -8.71 -9.00
CA PRO A 150 3.85 -7.56 -9.03
C PRO A 150 3.20 -6.23 -8.62
N GLU A 151 1.92 -6.01 -8.94
CA GLU A 151 1.18 -4.80 -8.55
C GLU A 151 1.06 -4.72 -7.01
N ILE A 152 0.74 -5.85 -6.37
CA ILE A 152 0.62 -5.95 -4.91
C ILE A 152 1.98 -5.69 -4.25
N ARG A 153 3.09 -6.22 -4.80
CA ARG A 153 4.44 -5.98 -4.27
C ARG A 153 4.86 -4.52 -4.39
N ALA A 154 4.56 -3.87 -5.52
CA ALA A 154 4.82 -2.45 -5.69
C ALA A 154 4.01 -1.63 -4.67
N LEU A 155 2.72 -1.94 -4.51
CA LEU A 155 1.87 -1.30 -3.51
C LEU A 155 2.36 -1.54 -2.09
N GLN A 156 2.80 -2.75 -1.75
CA GLN A 156 3.37 -3.11 -0.45
C GLN A 156 4.56 -2.18 -0.10
N THR A 157 5.49 -1.98 -1.05
CA THR A 157 6.62 -1.06 -0.86
C THR A 157 6.16 0.37 -0.66
N ARG A 158 5.18 0.83 -1.45
CA ARG A 158 4.62 2.17 -1.32
C ARG A 158 3.93 2.40 0.01
N VAL A 159 3.15 1.44 0.50
CA VAL A 159 2.52 1.49 1.82
C VAL A 159 3.59 1.48 2.92
N LYS A 160 4.63 0.66 2.80
CA LYS A 160 5.71 0.60 3.79
C LYS A 160 6.42 1.94 4.00
N ILE A 161 6.61 2.70 2.91
CA ILE A 161 7.47 3.90 2.93
C ILE A 161 6.64 5.20 2.88
N GLY A 162 5.40 5.14 2.38
CA GLY A 162 4.52 6.29 2.18
C GLY A 162 4.93 7.16 1.00
N ILE A 163 5.08 6.55 -0.18
CA ILE A 163 5.61 7.21 -1.39
C ILE A 163 4.70 7.03 -2.60
N LYS A 164 4.75 8.00 -3.52
CA LYS A 164 4.17 7.88 -4.86
C LYS A 164 4.93 6.85 -5.72
N THR A 165 4.26 6.36 -6.77
CA THR A 165 4.80 5.34 -7.68
C THR A 165 6.14 5.74 -8.31
N GLU A 166 6.30 7.02 -8.67
CA GLU A 166 7.51 7.57 -9.29
C GLU A 166 8.78 7.44 -8.42
N LEU A 167 8.64 7.17 -7.12
CA LEU A 167 9.77 7.01 -6.21
C LEU A 167 10.17 5.54 -5.99
N LEU A 168 9.42 4.56 -6.53
CA LEU A 168 9.63 3.13 -6.29
C LEU A 168 11.06 2.68 -6.62
N GLU A 169 11.61 3.19 -7.72
CA GLU A 169 12.96 2.85 -8.15
C GLU A 169 14.01 3.41 -7.18
N LEU A 170 13.86 4.67 -6.77
CA LEU A 170 14.81 5.38 -5.91
C LEU A 170 14.86 4.78 -4.49
N VAL A 171 13.73 4.34 -3.94
CA VAL A 171 13.69 3.76 -2.59
C VAL A 171 14.23 2.33 -2.52
N SER A 172 14.57 1.72 -3.65
CA SER A 172 15.31 0.45 -3.67
C SER A 172 16.75 0.63 -3.16
N LEU A 173 17.28 1.85 -3.23
CA LEU A 173 18.62 2.19 -2.76
C LEU A 173 18.67 2.21 -1.23
N LYS A 174 19.61 1.46 -0.67
CA LYS A 174 19.86 1.42 0.76
C LYS A 174 20.19 2.81 1.29
N GLY A 175 19.47 3.23 2.34
CA GLY A 175 19.60 4.55 2.93
C GLY A 175 18.74 5.64 2.28
N VAL A 176 17.97 5.31 1.23
CA VAL A 176 17.04 6.23 0.57
C VAL A 176 15.60 5.92 0.99
N GLY A 177 15.10 6.66 1.98
CA GLY A 177 13.68 6.64 2.38
C GLY A 177 12.86 7.71 1.65
N ARG A 178 11.60 7.90 2.07
CA ARG A 178 10.65 8.87 1.51
C ARG A 178 11.24 10.27 1.24
N VAL A 179 11.83 10.88 2.27
CA VAL A 179 12.37 12.25 2.18
C VAL A 179 13.49 12.34 1.15
N ARG A 180 14.46 11.43 1.22
CA ARG A 180 15.63 11.40 0.33
C ARG A 180 15.24 11.10 -1.12
N ALA A 181 14.36 10.12 -1.33
CA ALA A 181 13.83 9.82 -2.67
C ALA A 181 13.12 11.03 -3.28
N ARG A 182 12.32 11.73 -2.47
CA ARG A 182 11.63 12.95 -2.92
C ARG A 182 12.60 14.08 -3.25
N MET A 183 13.66 14.26 -2.47
CA MET A 183 14.71 15.25 -2.75
C MET A 183 15.47 14.92 -4.04
N LEU A 184 15.89 13.68 -4.23
CA LEU A 184 16.53 13.22 -5.48
C LEU A 184 15.64 13.50 -6.69
N HIS A 185 14.37 13.08 -6.64
CA HIS A 185 13.43 13.27 -7.73
C HIS A 185 13.19 14.76 -8.06
N ARG A 186 13.13 15.63 -7.04
CA ARG A 186 12.99 17.09 -7.23
C ARG A 186 14.22 17.73 -7.89
N HIS A 187 15.40 17.17 -7.67
CA HIS A 187 16.65 17.62 -8.29
C HIS A 187 16.91 16.98 -9.66
N GLY A 188 15.94 16.26 -10.22
CA GLY A 188 16.02 15.67 -11.55
C GLY A 188 16.54 14.23 -11.60
N PHE A 189 16.95 13.66 -10.46
CA PHE A 189 17.34 12.25 -10.36
C PHE A 189 16.10 11.39 -10.14
N LYS A 190 15.41 11.03 -11.23
CA LYS A 190 14.12 10.33 -11.16
C LYS A 190 14.27 8.82 -11.23
N THR A 191 15.33 8.34 -11.88
CA THR A 191 15.61 6.92 -12.11
C THR A 191 17.02 6.57 -11.66
N LEU A 192 17.33 5.28 -11.54
CA LEU A 192 18.70 4.83 -11.28
C LEU A 192 19.62 5.16 -12.45
N GLN A 193 19.09 5.24 -13.67
CA GLN A 193 19.86 5.63 -14.85
C GLN A 193 20.31 7.10 -14.77
N ASP A 194 19.46 8.00 -14.27
CA ASP A 194 19.84 9.41 -14.04
C ASP A 194 20.99 9.50 -13.02
N ILE A 195 20.99 8.60 -12.03
CA ILE A 195 22.01 8.55 -10.98
C ILE A 195 23.32 7.96 -11.52
N LYS A 196 23.25 6.96 -12.42
CA LYS A 196 24.43 6.29 -13.00
C LYS A 196 25.31 7.21 -13.83
N THR A 197 24.73 8.28 -14.37
CA THR A 197 25.42 9.22 -15.27
C THR A 197 26.09 10.39 -14.55
N VAL A 198 25.88 10.53 -13.24
CA VAL A 198 26.43 11.64 -12.45
C VAL A 198 27.50 11.19 -11.46
N ASP A 199 28.36 12.13 -11.07
CA ASP A 199 29.34 11.88 -10.03
C ASP A 199 28.74 11.98 -8.61
N ALA A 200 29.44 11.39 -7.64
CA ALA A 200 28.99 11.44 -6.25
C ALA A 200 28.94 12.87 -5.70
N ALA A 201 29.73 13.81 -6.25
CA ALA A 201 29.74 15.20 -5.84
C ALA A 201 28.45 15.94 -6.25
N ALA A 202 27.85 15.61 -7.40
CA ALA A 202 26.55 16.13 -7.81
C ALA A 202 25.44 15.65 -6.88
N LEU A 203 25.41 14.36 -6.55
CA LEU A 203 24.42 13.82 -5.60
C LEU A 203 24.58 14.40 -4.20
N ALA A 204 25.82 14.61 -3.75
CA ALA A 204 26.10 15.19 -2.42
C ALA A 204 25.62 16.64 -2.26
N ARG A 205 25.26 17.33 -3.36
CA ARG A 205 24.65 18.67 -3.31
C ARG A 205 23.14 18.62 -3.06
N VAL A 206 22.51 17.47 -3.26
CA VAL A 206 21.08 17.31 -2.97
C VAL A 206 20.87 17.40 -1.47
N GLU A 207 19.97 18.27 -1.03
CA GLU A 207 19.61 18.39 0.36
C GLU A 207 19.26 17.00 0.95
N THR A 208 19.75 16.70 2.15
CA THR A 208 19.63 15.39 2.84
C THR A 208 20.53 14.24 2.32
N ILE A 209 21.28 14.44 1.23
CA ILE A 209 22.26 13.49 0.68
C ILE A 209 23.68 14.00 0.97
N GLY A 210 24.32 13.48 2.02
CA GLY A 210 25.73 13.78 2.30
C GLY A 210 26.69 12.94 1.47
N GLU A 211 27.98 13.32 1.43
CA GLU A 211 29.02 12.67 0.63
C GLU A 211 29.10 11.15 0.81
N LYS A 212 29.04 10.67 2.06
CA LYS A 212 29.10 9.23 2.36
C LYS A 212 27.94 8.46 1.72
N LEU A 213 26.74 9.03 1.77
CA LEU A 213 25.56 8.39 1.19
C LEU A 213 25.60 8.48 -0.33
N ALA A 214 26.03 9.60 -0.90
CA ALA A 214 26.19 9.77 -2.34
C ALA A 214 27.12 8.70 -2.94
N LYS A 215 28.30 8.48 -2.33
CA LYS A 215 29.23 7.43 -2.75
C LYS A 215 28.57 6.05 -2.68
N SER A 216 27.91 5.74 -1.58
CA SER A 216 27.20 4.46 -1.40
C SER A 216 26.05 4.26 -2.41
N ILE A 217 25.36 5.32 -2.82
CA ILE A 217 24.30 5.26 -3.84
C ILE A 217 24.91 4.93 -5.21
N ILE A 218 25.99 5.62 -5.62
CA ILE A 218 26.67 5.36 -6.90
C ILE A 218 27.21 3.93 -6.95
N GLU A 219 27.81 3.44 -5.85
CA GLU A 219 28.28 2.05 -5.75
C GLU A 219 27.14 1.05 -5.96
N GLN A 220 25.98 1.27 -5.33
CA GLN A 220 24.82 0.40 -5.50
C GLN A 220 24.31 0.36 -6.95
N VAL A 221 24.19 1.52 -7.60
CA VAL A 221 23.71 1.64 -8.99
C VAL A 221 24.66 1.00 -10.01
N ASN A 222 25.95 0.97 -9.71
CA ASN A 222 26.94 0.33 -10.58
C ASN A 222 26.99 -1.19 -10.44
N LEU A 223 26.49 -1.74 -9.32
CA LEU A 223 26.45 -3.18 -9.03
C LEU A 223 25.14 -3.85 -9.47
N SER A 224 24.07 -3.09 -9.64
CA SER A 224 22.76 -3.51 -10.17
C SER A 224 22.71 -3.48 -11.69
#